data_AF-A0AAD4MG83-F1
#
_entry.id   AF-A0AAD4MG83-F1
#
_cell.length_a   1.000
_cell.length_b   1.000
_cell.length_c   1.000
_cell.angle_alpha   90.00
_cell.angle_beta   90.00
_cell.angle_gamma   90.00
#
_symmetry.space_group_name_H-M   'P 1'
#
loop_
_entity.id
_entity.type
_entity.pdbx_description
1 polymer ?
#
loop_
_entity_poly.entity_id
_entity_poly.type
_entity_poly.pdbx_seq_one_letter_code
_entity_poly.pdbx_strand_id
1 'polypeptide(L)'
;MRAAIDIARGAGRKVAFTLSDVFCINRHGGDFRILIGDGLIDILFANENELLALAEVDDFEAAVAKISAQVPVLVVTRSEKGAIAIPKRHPCRSPGADRSRGGGHDRRGRSVRCGLPAWAGPGLDAR
;
A
#
# COMPACT_ATOMS: atom_id res chain seq x y z
N MET A 1 19.63 -6.41 -7.53
CA MET A 1 18.39 -6.08 -6.78
C MET A 1 17.90 -7.25 -5.94
N ARG A 2 17.62 -8.43 -6.54
CA ARG A 2 17.09 -9.61 -5.83
C ARG A 2 17.90 -10.08 -4.60
N ALA A 3 19.22 -10.25 -4.72
CA ALA A 3 20.03 -10.72 -3.58
C ALA A 3 19.89 -9.88 -2.30
N ALA A 4 19.79 -8.55 -2.42
CA ALA A 4 19.60 -7.67 -1.27
C ALA A 4 18.19 -7.80 -0.66
N ILE A 5 17.18 -7.95 -1.52
CA ILE A 5 15.79 -8.20 -1.12
C ILE A 5 15.70 -9.52 -0.35
N ASP A 6 16.33 -10.58 -0.87
CA ASP A 6 16.30 -11.91 -0.27
C ASP A 6 16.95 -11.92 1.12
N ILE A 7 18.08 -11.22 1.29
CA ILE A 7 18.74 -11.06 2.59
C ILE A 7 17.83 -10.30 3.57
N ALA A 8 17.24 -9.18 3.14
CA ALA A 8 16.37 -8.38 4.00
C ALA A 8 15.14 -9.18 4.46
N ARG A 9 14.50 -9.89 3.54
CA ARG A 9 13.32 -10.73 3.83
C ARG A 9 13.69 -11.96 4.65
N GLY A 10 14.83 -12.59 4.38
CA GLY A 10 15.37 -13.69 5.20
C GLY A 10 15.61 -13.27 6.65
N ALA A 11 15.93 -12.00 6.89
CA ALA A 11 16.05 -11.40 8.22
C ALA A 11 14.71 -10.88 8.80
N GLY A 12 13.56 -11.18 8.16
CA GLY A 12 12.24 -10.73 8.58
C GLY A 12 12.02 -9.22 8.47
N ARG A 13 12.78 -8.52 7.61
CA ARG A 13 12.66 -7.08 7.39
C ARG A 13 11.73 -6.77 6.23
N LYS A 14 11.08 -5.61 6.31
CA LYS A 14 10.26 -5.07 5.22
C LYS A 14 11.12 -4.38 4.18
N VAL A 15 10.76 -4.53 2.93
CA VAL A 15 11.44 -3.91 1.79
C VAL A 15 10.64 -2.70 1.33
N ALA A 16 11.24 -1.51 1.47
CA ALA A 16 10.74 -0.28 0.87
C ALA A 16 11.48 -0.01 -0.44
N PHE A 17 10.76 0.38 -1.48
CA PHE A 17 11.30 0.65 -2.80
C PHE A 17 10.78 1.98 -3.33
N THR A 18 11.65 2.80 -3.92
CA THR A 18 11.27 4.05 -4.60
C THR A 18 11.50 3.91 -6.09
N LEU A 19 10.52 4.33 -6.87
CA LEU A 19 10.72 4.61 -8.28
C LEU A 19 11.59 5.87 -8.36
N SER A 20 12.59 5.85 -9.24
CA SER A 20 13.61 6.91 -9.29
C SER A 20 13.28 8.01 -10.29
N ASP A 21 12.86 7.59 -11.50
CA ASP A 21 12.46 8.47 -12.59
C ASP A 21 11.72 7.66 -13.65
N VAL A 22 10.88 8.32 -14.46
CA VAL A 22 10.16 7.72 -15.61
C VAL A 22 11.12 7.07 -16.60
N PHE A 23 12.31 7.65 -16.84
CA PHE A 23 13.29 7.04 -17.75
C PHE A 23 13.77 5.66 -17.26
N CYS A 24 13.94 5.50 -15.94
CA CYS A 24 14.31 4.23 -15.34
C CYS A 24 13.20 3.20 -15.53
N ILE A 25 11.93 3.62 -15.41
CA ILE A 25 10.76 2.78 -15.62
C ILE A 25 10.62 2.39 -17.09
N ASN A 26 10.89 3.28 -18.04
CA ASN A 26 10.80 2.91 -19.45
C ASN A 26 11.83 1.83 -19.84
N ARG A 27 13.00 1.80 -19.18
CA ARG A 27 14.04 0.81 -19.46
C ARG A 27 13.89 -0.49 -18.66
N HIS A 28 13.43 -0.40 -17.41
CA HIS A 28 13.41 -1.50 -16.44
C HIS A 28 12.01 -1.78 -15.87
N GLY A 29 10.96 -1.19 -16.44
CA GLY A 29 9.58 -1.29 -15.96
C GLY A 29 9.07 -2.72 -15.85
N GLY A 30 9.48 -3.57 -16.81
CA GLY A 30 9.21 -5.01 -16.75
C GLY A 30 9.78 -5.66 -15.49
N ASP A 31 11.03 -5.37 -15.14
CA ASP A 31 11.67 -5.91 -13.93
C ASP A 31 10.96 -5.44 -12.66
N PHE A 32 10.56 -4.16 -12.59
CA PHE A 32 9.81 -3.63 -11.45
C PHE A 32 8.44 -4.30 -11.31
N ARG A 33 7.71 -4.50 -12.41
CA ARG A 33 6.42 -5.20 -12.40
C ARG A 33 6.57 -6.65 -11.96
N ILE A 34 7.64 -7.33 -12.35
CA ILE A 34 7.95 -8.68 -11.86
C ILE A 34 8.21 -8.65 -10.35
N LEU A 35 9.03 -7.73 -9.84
CA LEU A 35 9.30 -7.63 -8.39
C LEU A 35 8.03 -7.33 -7.56
N ILE A 36 7.15 -6.48 -8.10
CA ILE A 36 5.85 -6.18 -7.49
C ILE A 36 4.95 -7.42 -7.53
N GLY A 37 4.86 -8.11 -8.67
CA GLY A 37 4.05 -9.32 -8.86
C GLY A 37 4.52 -10.49 -8.00
N ASP A 38 5.84 -10.62 -7.80
CA ASP A 38 6.46 -11.61 -6.92
C ASP A 38 6.22 -11.30 -5.42
N GLY A 39 5.60 -10.15 -5.09
CA GLY A 39 5.30 -9.74 -3.72
C GLY A 39 6.56 -9.42 -2.89
N LEU A 40 7.64 -9.03 -3.56
CA LEU A 40 8.94 -8.78 -2.95
C LEU A 40 9.05 -7.38 -2.32
N ILE A 41 8.14 -6.48 -2.65
CA ILE A 41 8.10 -5.08 -2.19
C ILE A 41 6.94 -4.91 -1.21
N ASP A 42 7.24 -4.43 -0.01
CA ASP A 42 6.24 -4.16 1.03
C ASP A 42 5.69 -2.73 0.97
N ILE A 43 6.57 -1.77 0.65
CA ILE A 43 6.23 -0.35 0.60
C ILE A 43 6.78 0.21 -0.71
N LEU A 44 5.91 0.73 -1.56
CA LEU A 44 6.29 1.38 -2.81
C LEU A 44 6.09 2.88 -2.73
N PHE A 45 7.14 3.63 -3.04
CA PHE A 45 7.13 5.08 -3.20
C PHE A 45 7.22 5.42 -4.69
N ALA A 46 6.39 6.35 -5.13
CA ALA A 46 6.38 6.86 -6.49
C ALA A 46 5.93 8.33 -6.49
N ASN A 47 6.29 9.09 -7.51
CA ASN A 47 5.52 10.28 -7.89
C ASN A 47 4.39 9.92 -8.87
N GLU A 48 3.53 10.89 -9.17
CA GLU A 48 2.39 10.73 -10.10
C GLU A 48 2.84 10.21 -11.49
N ASN A 49 3.87 10.79 -12.09
CA ASN A 49 4.34 10.41 -13.43
C ASN A 49 4.96 9.01 -13.47
N GLU A 50 5.73 8.66 -12.45
CA GLU A 50 6.32 7.34 -12.29
C GLU A 50 5.24 6.28 -12.10
N LEU A 51 4.20 6.58 -11.32
CA LEU A 51 3.10 5.66 -11.10
C LEU A 51 2.34 5.39 -12.40
N LEU A 52 2.03 6.43 -13.17
CA LEU A 52 1.38 6.31 -14.48
C LEU A 52 2.24 5.46 -15.44
N ALA A 53 3.54 5.74 -15.51
CA ALA A 53 4.47 4.98 -16.35
C ALA A 53 4.59 3.51 -15.92
N LEU A 54 4.65 3.25 -14.60
CA LEU A 54 4.73 1.88 -14.07
C LEU A 54 3.44 1.12 -14.35
N ALA A 55 2.29 1.78 -14.18
CA ALA A 55 0.97 1.20 -14.39
C ALA A 55 0.60 1.08 -15.87
N GLU A 56 1.29 1.78 -16.77
CA GLU A 56 1.01 1.83 -18.21
C GLU A 56 -0.42 2.32 -18.49
N VAL A 57 -0.82 3.37 -17.76
CA VAL A 57 -2.11 4.04 -17.91
C VAL A 57 -1.92 5.54 -17.74
N ASP A 58 -2.81 6.34 -18.32
CA ASP A 58 -2.76 7.80 -18.25
C ASP A 58 -3.65 8.40 -17.16
N ASP A 59 -4.54 7.59 -16.58
CA ASP A 59 -5.42 8.00 -15.49
C ASP A 59 -4.83 7.67 -14.11
N PHE A 60 -4.74 8.70 -13.27
CA PHE A 60 -4.14 8.58 -11.94
C PHE A 60 -4.89 7.61 -11.03
N GLU A 61 -6.22 7.69 -10.99
CA GLU A 61 -7.04 6.85 -10.11
C GLU A 61 -6.97 5.38 -10.55
N ALA A 62 -6.95 5.13 -11.87
CA ALA A 62 -6.73 3.80 -12.43
C ALA A 62 -5.33 3.25 -12.08
N ALA A 63 -4.28 4.09 -12.14
CA ALA A 63 -2.93 3.69 -11.78
C ALA A 63 -2.82 3.33 -10.29
N VAL A 64 -3.40 4.18 -9.44
CA VAL A 64 -3.50 3.96 -7.99
C VAL A 64 -4.23 2.65 -7.69
N ALA A 65 -5.40 2.43 -8.29
CA ALA A 65 -6.18 1.20 -8.09
C ALA A 65 -5.40 -0.05 -8.53
N LYS A 66 -4.73 0.00 -9.69
CA LYS A 66 -3.94 -1.11 -10.23
C LYS A 66 -2.76 -1.47 -9.34
N ILE A 67 -1.98 -0.49 -8.88
CA ILE A 67 -0.75 -0.75 -8.13
C ILE A 67 -1.03 -1.04 -6.65
N SER A 68 -1.96 -0.32 -6.01
CA SER A 68 -2.31 -0.55 -4.59
C SER A 68 -2.89 -1.94 -4.32
N ALA A 69 -3.47 -2.60 -5.32
CA ALA A 69 -3.91 -4.00 -5.20
C ALA A 69 -2.73 -4.98 -5.06
N GLN A 70 -1.59 -4.65 -5.64
CA GLN A 70 -0.42 -5.53 -5.75
C GLN A 70 0.55 -5.35 -4.58
N VAL A 71 0.71 -4.13 -4.06
CA VAL A 71 1.63 -3.84 -2.94
C VAL A 71 0.91 -3.67 -1.59
N PRO A 72 1.54 -4.03 -0.46
CA PRO A 72 0.95 -3.81 0.87
C PRO A 72 0.80 -2.34 1.25
N VAL A 73 1.70 -1.46 0.83
CA VAL A 73 1.58 -0.01 1.04
C VAL A 73 2.05 0.71 -0.21
N LEU A 74 1.21 1.61 -0.74
CA LEU A 74 1.57 2.52 -1.82
C LEU A 74 1.60 3.95 -1.30
N VAL A 75 2.68 4.68 -1.55
CA VAL A 75 2.80 6.11 -1.25
C VAL A 75 3.09 6.85 -2.54
N VAL A 76 2.24 7.84 -2.86
CA VAL A 76 2.36 8.60 -4.11
C VAL A 76 2.47 10.08 -3.81
N THR A 77 3.54 10.73 -4.26
CA THR A 77 3.71 12.18 -4.19
C THR A 77 3.17 12.85 -5.45
N ARG A 78 2.55 14.02 -5.27
CA ARG A 78 1.84 14.77 -6.32
C ARG A 78 2.26 16.25 -6.33
N SER A 79 3.56 16.50 -6.17
CA SER A 79 4.12 17.86 -6.15
C SER A 79 3.33 18.78 -5.20
N GLU A 80 2.80 19.90 -5.69
CA GLU A 80 2.01 20.88 -4.91
C GLU A 80 0.68 20.32 -4.38
N LYS A 81 0.16 19.23 -4.95
CA LYS A 81 -1.06 18.56 -4.48
C LYS A 81 -0.81 17.67 -3.26
N GLY A 82 0.43 17.58 -2.78
CA GLY A 82 0.80 16.83 -1.57
C GLY A 82 1.13 15.37 -1.86
N ALA A 83 0.66 14.45 -1.00
CA ALA A 83 0.92 13.02 -1.13
C ALA A 83 -0.26 12.18 -0.61
N ILE A 84 -0.43 10.99 -1.16
CA ILE A 84 -1.39 9.99 -0.70
C ILE A 84 -0.67 8.73 -0.23
N ALA A 85 -1.19 8.10 0.82
CA ALA A 85 -0.68 6.83 1.31
C ALA A 85 -1.85 5.83 1.43
N ILE A 86 -1.73 4.72 0.72
CA ILE A 86 -2.78 3.69 0.63
C ILE A 86 -2.22 2.39 1.20
N PRO A 87 -2.57 2.05 2.45
CA PRO A 87 -2.31 0.71 2.97
C PRO A 87 -3.30 -0.28 2.37
N LYS A 88 -2.80 -1.47 2.00
CA LYS A 88 -3.62 -2.61 1.64
C LYS A 88 -4.44 -2.97 2.87
N ARG A 89 -5.75 -2.82 2.72
CA ARG A 89 -6.71 -3.10 3.77
C ARG A 89 -6.63 -4.60 4.09
N HIS A 90 -6.00 -4.96 5.21
CA HIS A 90 -6.08 -6.33 5.71
C HIS A 90 -7.57 -6.64 5.88
N PRO A 91 -8.09 -7.77 5.35
CA PRO A 91 -9.44 -8.18 5.68
C PRO A 91 -9.51 -8.27 7.20
N CYS A 92 -10.27 -7.37 7.81
CA CYS A 92 -10.43 -7.31 9.25
C CYS A 92 -11.20 -8.57 9.66
N ARG A 93 -10.49 -9.66 9.92
CA ARG A 93 -11.06 -10.86 10.51
C ARG A 93 -11.29 -10.50 11.98
N SER A 94 -12.51 -10.06 12.31
CA SER A 94 -12.91 -9.91 13.70
C SER A 94 -12.78 -11.28 14.38
N PRO A 95 -11.94 -11.43 15.40
CA PRO A 95 -12.00 -12.62 16.24
C PRO A 95 -13.29 -12.48 17.05
N GLY A 96 -14.32 -13.29 16.72
CA GLY A 96 -15.51 -13.43 17.57
C GLY A 96 -16.83 -12.87 17.03
N ALA A 97 -17.19 -13.20 15.79
CA ALA A 97 -18.61 -13.26 15.42
C ALA A 97 -19.06 -14.74 15.39
N ASP A 98 -18.97 -15.41 16.53
CA ASP A 98 -19.79 -16.59 16.77
C ASP A 98 -21.25 -16.11 16.85
N ARG A 99 -22.04 -16.44 15.82
CA ARG A 99 -23.47 -16.13 15.77
C ARG A 99 -24.21 -17.15 16.61
N SER A 100 -24.16 -17.00 17.92
CA SER A 100 -25.18 -17.60 18.78
C SER A 100 -25.53 -16.68 19.94
N ARG A 101 -26.85 -16.50 20.13
CA ARG A 101 -27.58 -15.82 21.21
C ARG A 101 -27.99 -14.36 20.92
N GLY A 102 -29.30 -14.18 21.00
CA GLY A 102 -30.02 -12.96 20.61
C GLY A 102 -30.24 -11.96 21.74
N GLY A 103 -31.05 -10.96 21.39
CA GLY A 103 -31.72 -10.05 22.32
C GLY A 103 -30.87 -8.87 22.80
N GLY A 104 -31.20 -7.66 22.33
CA GLY A 104 -30.77 -6.43 22.98
C GLY A 104 -30.44 -5.29 22.02
N HIS A 105 -31.41 -4.42 21.80
CA HIS A 105 -31.20 -3.09 21.21
C HIS A 105 -30.28 -2.28 22.15
N ASP A 106 -29.03 -2.01 21.76
CA ASP A 106 -28.26 -0.88 22.31
C ASP A 106 -27.69 -0.05 21.14
N ARG A 107 -28.39 1.05 20.86
CA ARG A 107 -27.92 2.11 19.96
C ARG A 107 -26.83 2.91 20.69
N ARG A 108 -25.60 2.41 20.69
CA ARG A 108 -24.44 3.23 21.01
C ARG A 108 -23.39 3.05 19.93
N GLY A 109 -23.20 4.14 19.17
CA GLY A 109 -22.17 4.28 18.16
C GLY A 109 -20.80 3.98 18.76
N ARG A 110 -20.33 2.75 18.55
CA ARG A 110 -18.92 2.41 18.64
C ARG A 110 -18.37 2.61 17.24
N SER A 111 -17.70 3.74 17.02
CA SER A 111 -16.80 3.86 15.88
C SER A 111 -15.78 2.73 16.03
N VAL A 112 -15.88 1.74 15.15
CA VAL A 112 -14.89 0.67 15.05
C VAL A 112 -13.64 1.35 14.52
N ARG A 113 -12.77 1.76 15.43
CA ARG A 113 -11.47 2.33 15.12
C ARG A 113 -10.66 1.19 14.50
N CYS A 114 -10.73 1.07 13.18
CA CYS A 114 -9.90 0.15 12.42
C CYS A 114 -8.46 0.57 12.66
N GLY A 115 -7.70 -0.28 13.34
CA GLY A 115 -6.32 -0.01 13.71
C GLY A 115 -5.51 0.36 12.48
N LEU A 116 -4.98 1.57 12.49
CA LEU A 116 -3.87 1.97 11.65
C LEU A 116 -2.74 0.93 11.82
N PRO A 117 -1.96 0.63 10.77
CA PRO A 117 -0.86 -0.32 10.89
C PRO A 117 0.13 0.15 11.98
N ALA A 118 0.77 -0.79 12.70
CA ALA A 118 1.59 -0.52 13.90
C ALA A 118 2.79 0.45 13.71
N TRP A 119 3.06 0.92 12.49
CA TRP A 119 4.08 1.93 12.16
C TRP A 119 3.50 3.33 11.94
N ALA A 120 2.19 3.47 11.78
CA ALA A 120 1.52 4.76 11.69
C ALA A 120 1.44 5.35 13.10
N GLY A 121 2.39 6.24 13.40
CA GLY A 121 2.35 7.05 14.61
C GLY A 121 1.05 7.85 14.71
N PRO A 122 0.68 8.33 15.91
CA PRO A 122 -0.63 8.91 16.22
C PRO A 122 -0.92 10.30 15.59
N GLY A 123 -0.33 10.65 14.44
CA GLY A 123 -0.29 12.02 13.92
C GLY A 123 -0.82 12.27 12.50
N LEU A 124 -1.36 11.28 11.79
CA LEU A 124 -1.99 11.50 10.47
C LEU A 124 -3.51 11.37 10.55
N ASP A 125 -4.14 12.23 11.35
CA ASP A 125 -5.49 12.72 11.05
C ASP A 125 -5.31 14.04 10.30
N ALA A 126 -5.57 13.99 8.99
CA ALA A 126 -5.63 15.17 8.14
C ALA A 126 -6.66 16.15 8.71
N ARG A 127 -6.25 17.40 8.91
CA ARG A 127 -7.17 18.53 9.01
C ARG A 127 -7.71 18.87 7.64
#